data_AF-A0A931R2F6-F1
#
_entry.id   AF-A0A931R2F6-F1
#
_cell.length_a   1.000
_cell.length_b   1.000
_cell.length_c   1.000
_cell.angle_alpha   90.00
_cell.angle_beta   90.00
_cell.angle_gamma   90.00
#
_symmetry.space_group_name_H-M   'P 1'
#
loop_
_entity.id
_entity.type
_entity.pdbx_description
1 polymer ?
#
loop_
_entity_poly.entity_id
_entity_poly.type
_entity_poly.pdbx_seq_one_letter_code
_entity_poly.pdbx_strand_id
1 'polypeptide(L)'
;MEFETSRKLALLAEDHPIPEDHVARDKLEQALKDMEVLIAGKEVIARWGDYRTSYELARDAYRDAYRDAYNHVRREVESTLVAVRQRATYQNAPADRGDAVVEKVFGPKGPCYYPEVSLGSATSLLEAAAKRSLTSLAQAIVALPGYRFQVEGELLALTMPPEPPEPGEKAWDWRPGVALGGRRFKTEAEVDEALSQLAWELKARIREGYTVVVK
;
A
#
# COMPACT_ATOMS: atom_id res chain seq x y z
N MET A 1 -23.38 -0.18 27.25
CA MET A 1 -22.14 -0.23 26.45
C MET A 1 -21.90 -1.62 25.85
N GLU A 2 -21.72 -2.70 26.63
CA GLU A 2 -21.44 -4.05 26.06
C GLU A 2 -22.56 -4.54 25.11
N PHE A 3 -23.83 -4.35 25.47
CA PHE A 3 -24.97 -4.69 24.60
C PHE A 3 -24.97 -3.90 23.27
N GLU A 4 -24.57 -2.64 23.27
CA GLU A 4 -24.52 -1.85 22.02
C GLU A 4 -23.34 -2.29 21.15
N THR A 5 -22.20 -2.59 21.77
CA THR A 5 -21.02 -3.11 21.06
C THR A 5 -21.29 -4.48 20.46
N SER A 6 -22.01 -5.36 21.16
CA SER A 6 -22.41 -6.65 20.60
C SER A 6 -23.35 -6.49 19.40
N ARG A 7 -24.27 -5.51 19.43
CA ARG A 7 -25.11 -5.18 18.25
C ARG A 7 -24.28 -4.72 17.07
N LYS A 8 -23.31 -3.83 17.29
CA LYS A 8 -22.40 -3.37 16.23
C LYS A 8 -21.58 -4.50 15.64
N LEU A 9 -21.13 -5.44 16.47
CA LEU A 9 -20.42 -6.63 16.01
C LEU A 9 -21.32 -7.54 15.17
N ALA A 10 -22.57 -7.77 15.59
CA ALA A 10 -23.53 -8.58 14.83
C ALA A 10 -23.79 -7.97 13.44
N LEU A 11 -24.01 -6.66 13.37
CA LEU A 11 -24.17 -5.94 12.10
C LEU A 11 -22.90 -6.04 11.22
N LEU A 12 -21.72 -5.86 11.82
CA LEU A 12 -20.46 -6.02 11.10
C LEU A 12 -20.31 -7.43 10.51
N ALA A 13 -20.71 -8.47 11.26
CA ALA A 13 -20.67 -9.85 10.79
C ALA A 13 -21.70 -10.15 9.70
N GLU A 14 -22.81 -9.44 9.66
CA GLU A 14 -23.81 -9.53 8.60
C GLU A 14 -23.32 -8.86 7.30
N ASP A 15 -22.82 -7.62 7.40
CA ASP A 15 -22.35 -6.85 6.25
C ASP A 15 -21.02 -7.39 5.67
N HIS A 16 -20.17 -7.91 6.55
CA HIS A 16 -18.82 -8.38 6.24
C HIS A 16 -18.59 -9.74 6.89
N PRO A 17 -19.21 -10.80 6.34
CA PRO A 17 -19.19 -12.13 6.93
C PRO A 17 -17.80 -12.76 6.90
N ILE A 18 -17.60 -13.67 7.86
CA ILE A 18 -16.47 -14.59 7.83
C ILE A 18 -16.58 -15.47 6.57
N PRO A 19 -15.48 -15.70 5.82
CA PRO A 19 -15.48 -16.61 4.67
C PRO A 19 -16.01 -18.00 4.99
N GLU A 20 -16.63 -18.64 4.00
CA GLU A 20 -17.38 -19.87 4.21
C GLU A 20 -16.57 -21.04 4.74
N ASP A 21 -15.30 -21.07 4.36
CA ASP A 21 -14.30 -22.08 4.64
C ASP A 21 -13.49 -21.81 5.92
N HIS A 22 -13.74 -20.68 6.60
CA HIS A 22 -12.96 -20.29 7.76
C HIS A 22 -13.43 -21.02 9.03
N VAL A 23 -12.48 -21.57 9.79
CA VAL A 23 -12.73 -22.41 10.99
C VAL A 23 -13.54 -21.72 12.10
N ALA A 24 -13.53 -20.39 12.15
CA ALA A 24 -14.28 -19.60 13.14
C ALA A 24 -15.74 -19.31 12.77
N ARG A 25 -16.18 -19.65 11.54
CA ARG A 25 -17.51 -19.32 11.02
C ARG A 25 -18.63 -19.91 11.89
N ASP A 26 -18.66 -21.23 12.03
CA ASP A 26 -19.72 -21.93 12.78
C ASP A 26 -19.81 -21.43 14.23
N LYS A 27 -18.65 -21.16 14.84
CA LYS A 27 -18.57 -20.61 16.19
C LYS A 27 -19.20 -19.21 16.28
N LEU A 28 -18.92 -18.34 15.31
CA LEU A 28 -19.53 -17.01 15.25
C LEU A 28 -21.04 -17.12 15.06
N GLU A 29 -21.49 -17.88 14.05
CA GLU A 29 -22.91 -18.01 13.71
C GLU A 29 -23.73 -18.55 14.90
N GLN A 30 -23.22 -19.58 15.58
CA GLN A 30 -23.87 -20.12 16.77
C GLN A 30 -23.92 -19.10 17.91
N ALA A 31 -22.83 -18.38 18.18
CA ALA A 31 -22.77 -17.37 19.24
C ALA A 31 -23.72 -16.18 18.97
N LEU A 32 -23.82 -15.74 17.71
CA LEU A 32 -24.78 -14.70 17.30
C LEU A 32 -26.22 -15.20 17.50
N LYS A 33 -26.52 -16.43 17.09
CA LYS A 33 -27.84 -17.05 17.26
C LYS A 33 -28.23 -17.16 18.75
N ASP A 34 -27.30 -17.57 19.60
CA ASP A 34 -27.55 -17.67 21.05
C ASP A 34 -27.89 -16.29 21.66
N MET A 35 -27.18 -15.24 21.25
CA MET A 35 -27.51 -13.87 21.65
C MET A 35 -28.91 -13.45 21.18
N GLU A 36 -29.27 -13.74 19.93
CA GLU A 36 -30.59 -13.40 19.38
C GLU A 36 -31.73 -14.12 20.11
N VAL A 37 -31.54 -15.39 20.49
CA VAL A 37 -32.53 -16.14 21.28
C VAL A 37 -32.81 -15.44 22.62
N LEU A 38 -31.76 -14.99 23.32
CA LEU A 38 -31.91 -14.28 24.60
C LEU A 38 -32.55 -12.90 24.42
N ILE A 39 -32.25 -12.20 23.33
CA ILE A 39 -32.88 -10.90 22.99
C ILE A 39 -34.36 -11.10 22.70
N ALA A 40 -34.72 -12.05 21.84
CA ALA A 40 -36.09 -12.34 21.46
C ALA A 40 -36.94 -12.80 22.66
N GLY A 41 -36.35 -13.59 23.56
CA GLY A 41 -36.97 -14.00 24.81
C GLY A 41 -37.09 -12.89 25.87
N LYS A 42 -36.50 -11.71 25.63
CA LYS A 42 -36.36 -10.62 26.61
C LYS A 42 -35.67 -11.07 27.90
N GLU A 43 -34.74 -12.02 27.79
CA GLU A 43 -34.06 -12.67 28.92
C GLU A 43 -32.67 -12.08 29.19
N VAL A 44 -32.19 -11.11 28.40
CA VAL A 44 -30.81 -10.59 28.48
C VAL A 44 -30.41 -10.16 29.89
N ILE A 45 -31.30 -9.52 30.66
CA ILE A 45 -31.00 -9.09 32.04
C ILE A 45 -30.98 -10.30 32.98
N ALA A 46 -31.96 -11.21 32.86
CA ALA A 46 -32.07 -12.38 33.71
C ALA A 46 -30.94 -13.39 33.46
N ARG A 47 -30.44 -13.45 32.22
CA ARG A 47 -29.41 -14.37 31.73
C ARG A 47 -28.18 -13.61 31.23
N TRP A 48 -27.81 -12.56 31.94
CA TRP A 48 -26.70 -11.69 31.54
C TRP A 48 -25.37 -12.44 31.38
N GLY A 49 -25.09 -13.40 32.25
CA GLY A 49 -23.89 -14.25 32.16
C GLY A 49 -23.82 -15.00 30.83
N ASP A 50 -24.90 -15.69 30.46
CA ASP A 50 -25.00 -16.45 29.21
C ASP A 50 -24.84 -15.50 28.00
N TYR A 51 -25.54 -14.38 28.01
CA TYR A 51 -25.46 -13.37 26.94
C TYR A 51 -24.02 -12.86 26.77
N ARG A 52 -23.35 -12.53 27.88
CA ARG A 52 -21.97 -12.05 27.86
C ARG A 52 -21.01 -13.11 27.33
N THR A 53 -21.18 -14.38 27.72
CA THR A 53 -20.38 -15.48 27.18
C THR A 53 -20.57 -15.63 25.67
N SER A 54 -21.80 -15.61 25.16
CA SER A 54 -22.06 -15.65 23.71
C SER A 54 -21.46 -14.43 22.99
N TYR A 55 -21.55 -13.24 23.58
CA TYR A 55 -20.90 -12.04 23.02
C TYR A 55 -19.37 -12.18 22.96
N GLU A 56 -18.71 -12.64 24.02
CA GLU A 56 -17.26 -12.84 24.05
C GLU A 56 -16.82 -13.88 23.01
N LEU A 57 -17.58 -14.97 22.86
CA LEU A 57 -17.35 -15.99 21.82
C LEU A 57 -17.49 -15.42 20.40
N ALA A 58 -18.53 -14.64 20.13
CA ALA A 58 -18.73 -13.99 18.84
C ALA A 58 -17.60 -12.99 18.55
N ARG A 59 -17.23 -12.16 19.52
CA ARG A 59 -16.14 -11.19 19.40
C ARG A 59 -14.82 -11.89 19.05
N ASP A 60 -14.49 -12.94 19.79
CA ASP A 60 -13.23 -13.64 19.59
C ASP A 60 -13.20 -14.38 18.26
N ALA A 61 -14.30 -15.05 17.88
CA ALA A 61 -14.41 -15.70 16.57
C ALA A 61 -14.22 -14.72 15.40
N TYR A 62 -14.90 -13.56 15.44
CA TYR A 62 -14.73 -12.53 14.41
C TYR A 62 -13.33 -11.92 14.42
N ARG A 63 -12.78 -11.65 15.61
CA ARG A 63 -11.42 -11.11 15.76
C ARG A 63 -10.38 -12.03 15.14
N ASP A 64 -10.50 -13.34 15.38
CA ASP A 64 -9.52 -14.31 14.90
C ASP A 64 -9.57 -14.40 13.38
N ALA A 65 -10.77 -14.48 12.79
CA ALA A 65 -10.94 -14.43 11.33
C ALA A 65 -10.41 -13.13 10.71
N TYR A 66 -10.70 -11.99 11.33
CA TYR A 66 -10.19 -10.69 10.89
C TYR A 66 -8.65 -10.65 10.93
N ARG A 67 -8.06 -11.14 12.02
CA ARG A 67 -6.60 -11.18 12.20
C ARG A 67 -5.95 -12.05 11.14
N ASP A 68 -6.51 -13.23 10.87
CA ASP A 68 -5.97 -14.17 9.89
C ASP A 68 -6.03 -13.58 8.48
N ALA A 69 -7.18 -13.01 8.09
CA ALA A 69 -7.34 -12.32 6.82
C ALA A 69 -6.34 -11.15 6.70
N TYR A 70 -6.27 -10.27 7.70
CA TYR A 70 -5.38 -9.11 7.67
C TYR A 70 -3.89 -9.52 7.56
N ASN A 71 -3.47 -10.52 8.33
CA ASN A 71 -2.11 -11.05 8.29
C ASN A 71 -1.79 -11.77 6.99
N HIS A 72 -2.77 -12.40 6.35
CA HIS A 72 -2.59 -12.93 5.00
C HIS A 72 -2.32 -11.82 4.00
N VAL A 73 -3.14 -10.76 3.96
CA VAL A 73 -2.90 -9.61 3.06
C VAL A 73 -1.55 -8.97 3.31
N ARG A 74 -1.20 -8.71 4.57
CA ARG A 74 0.10 -8.12 4.92
C ARG A 74 1.26 -8.96 4.39
N ARG A 75 1.24 -10.28 4.57
CA ARG A 75 2.29 -11.19 4.08
C ARG A 75 2.38 -11.20 2.56
N GLU A 76 1.26 -11.25 1.85
CA GLU A 76 1.24 -11.23 0.38
C GLU A 76 1.79 -9.90 -0.17
N VAL A 77 1.44 -8.79 0.47
CA VAL A 77 1.96 -7.46 0.15
C VAL A 77 3.47 -7.37 0.40
N GLU A 78 3.95 -7.83 1.56
CA GLU A 78 5.38 -7.84 1.90
C GLU A 78 6.17 -8.72 0.91
N SER A 79 5.66 -9.92 0.61
CA SER A 79 6.23 -10.83 -0.38
C SER A 79 6.30 -10.19 -1.78
N THR A 80 5.23 -9.52 -2.20
CA THR A 80 5.16 -8.81 -3.49
C THR A 80 6.16 -7.67 -3.55
N LEU A 81 6.28 -6.87 -2.48
CA LEU A 81 7.24 -5.78 -2.40
C LEU A 81 8.68 -6.29 -2.51
N VAL A 82 9.01 -7.39 -1.82
CA VAL A 82 10.32 -8.05 -1.94
C VAL A 82 10.56 -8.51 -3.38
N ALA A 83 9.57 -9.16 -4.01
CA ALA A 83 9.68 -9.63 -5.38
C ALA A 83 9.90 -8.49 -6.39
N VAL A 84 9.21 -7.35 -6.23
CA VAL A 84 9.43 -6.14 -7.05
C VAL A 84 10.86 -5.63 -6.91
N ARG A 85 11.36 -5.52 -5.67
CA ARG A 85 12.72 -5.03 -5.40
C ARG A 85 13.83 -5.94 -5.91
N GLN A 86 13.55 -7.23 -6.08
CA GLN A 86 14.48 -8.20 -6.66
C GLN A 86 14.54 -8.16 -8.20
N ARG A 87 13.61 -7.46 -8.88
CA ARG A 87 13.61 -7.38 -10.35
C ARG A 87 14.66 -6.40 -10.85
N ALA A 88 15.20 -6.73 -12.03
CA ALA A 88 16.16 -5.88 -12.73
C ALA A 88 15.60 -4.48 -13.04
N THR A 89 14.30 -4.35 -13.31
CA THR A 89 13.65 -3.05 -13.55
C THR A 89 13.74 -2.11 -12.35
N TYR A 90 13.63 -2.63 -11.12
CA TYR A 90 13.85 -1.83 -9.92
C TYR A 90 15.35 -1.57 -9.69
N GLN A 91 16.19 -2.60 -9.80
CA GLN A 91 17.63 -2.48 -9.53
C GLN A 91 18.36 -1.52 -10.48
N ASN A 92 17.87 -1.39 -11.72
CA ASN A 92 18.44 -0.51 -12.73
C ASN A 92 17.79 0.88 -12.77
N ALA A 93 16.69 1.10 -12.05
CA ALA A 93 16.06 2.40 -11.98
C ALA A 93 16.92 3.37 -11.14
N PRO A 94 16.91 4.69 -11.43
CA PRO A 94 17.48 5.68 -10.53
C PRO A 94 16.88 5.54 -9.13
N ALA A 95 17.72 5.39 -8.09
CA ALA A 95 17.29 4.96 -6.75
C ALA A 95 16.16 5.84 -6.17
N ASP A 96 16.28 7.16 -6.29
CA ASP A 96 15.29 8.15 -5.84
C ASP A 96 13.93 7.99 -6.54
N ARG A 97 13.94 7.72 -7.85
CA ARG A 97 12.72 7.57 -8.65
C ARG A 97 12.11 6.18 -8.50
N GLY A 98 12.93 5.15 -8.43
CA GLY A 98 12.50 3.77 -8.21
C GLY A 98 11.81 3.61 -6.85
N ASP A 99 12.40 4.18 -5.80
CA ASP A 99 11.80 4.20 -4.47
C ASP A 99 10.49 4.98 -4.44
N ALA A 100 10.42 6.13 -5.09
CA ALA A 100 9.19 6.92 -5.16
C ALA A 100 8.04 6.17 -5.86
N VAL A 101 8.32 5.40 -6.93
CA VAL A 101 7.30 4.57 -7.59
C VAL A 101 6.77 3.49 -6.64
N VAL A 102 7.68 2.79 -5.95
CA VAL A 102 7.31 1.75 -4.99
C VAL A 102 6.54 2.34 -3.80
N GLU A 103 6.98 3.49 -3.27
CA GLU A 103 6.39 4.16 -2.11
C GLU A 103 4.96 4.64 -2.38
N LYS A 104 4.63 5.09 -3.59
CA LYS A 104 3.25 5.45 -3.98
C LYS A 104 2.25 4.32 -3.73
N VAL A 105 2.67 3.07 -3.93
CA VAL A 105 1.79 1.90 -3.85
C VAL A 105 1.91 1.21 -2.49
N PHE A 106 3.13 1.00 -1.99
CA PHE A 106 3.42 0.20 -0.79
C PHE A 106 3.78 1.05 0.45
N GLY A 107 4.00 2.35 0.29
CA GLY A 107 4.34 3.26 1.39
C GLY A 107 3.12 3.71 2.21
N PRO A 108 3.29 4.49 3.29
CA PRO A 108 2.26 4.78 4.30
C PRO A 108 0.92 5.36 3.81
N LYS A 109 0.88 5.93 2.60
CA LYS A 109 -0.32 6.50 1.97
C LYS A 109 -0.82 5.67 0.78
N GLY A 110 -0.13 4.59 0.45
CA GLY A 110 -0.42 3.74 -0.68
C GLY A 110 -1.55 2.75 -0.39
N PRO A 111 -2.23 2.25 -1.45
CA PRO A 111 -3.29 1.26 -1.33
C PRO A 111 -2.82 -0.06 -0.67
N CYS A 112 -1.56 -0.43 -0.89
CA CYS A 112 -0.94 -1.64 -0.35
C CYS A 112 -0.21 -1.40 0.99
N TYR A 113 -0.60 -0.38 1.76
CA TYR A 113 -0.05 -0.17 3.10
C TYR A 113 -0.85 -0.90 4.19
N TYR A 114 -0.23 -1.93 4.80
CA TYR A 114 -0.82 -2.76 5.84
C TYR A 114 0.06 -2.79 7.10
N PRO A 115 0.02 -1.75 7.94
CA PRO A 115 0.77 -1.72 9.19
C PRO A 115 0.20 -2.71 10.21
N GLU A 116 0.93 -2.94 11.29
CA GLU A 116 0.45 -3.76 12.41
C GLU A 116 -0.83 -3.18 13.02
N VAL A 117 -1.77 -4.09 13.35
CA VAL A 117 -3.05 -3.75 13.97
C VAL A 117 -3.14 -4.37 15.36
N SER A 118 -3.55 -3.57 16.33
CA SER A 118 -3.88 -4.04 17.67
C SER A 118 -5.38 -4.32 17.76
N LEU A 119 -5.73 -5.55 18.13
CA LEU A 119 -7.12 -6.02 18.23
C LEU A 119 -7.47 -6.44 19.67
N GLY A 120 -6.90 -5.73 20.66
CA GLY A 120 -7.02 -6.08 22.08
C GLY A 120 -8.41 -5.90 22.69
N SER A 121 -9.31 -5.20 22.00
CA SER A 121 -10.68 -4.93 22.45
C SER A 121 -11.70 -5.01 21.31
N ALA A 122 -12.99 -5.10 21.67
CA ALA A 122 -14.07 -5.02 20.68
C ALA A 122 -14.09 -3.66 19.95
N THR A 123 -13.81 -2.56 20.64
CA THR A 123 -13.74 -1.22 20.01
C THR A 123 -12.62 -1.17 18.97
N SER A 124 -11.41 -1.64 19.31
CA SER A 124 -10.30 -1.68 18.34
C SER A 124 -10.58 -2.59 17.14
N LEU A 125 -11.33 -3.67 17.35
CA LEU A 125 -11.76 -4.55 16.26
C LEU A 125 -12.74 -3.84 15.32
N LEU A 126 -13.77 -3.19 15.88
CA LEU A 126 -14.75 -2.43 15.10
C LEU A 126 -14.09 -1.28 14.33
N GLU A 127 -13.16 -0.55 14.95
CA GLU A 127 -12.41 0.52 14.30
C GLU A 127 -11.50 0.00 13.17
N ALA A 128 -10.84 -1.15 13.37
CA ALA A 128 -10.03 -1.77 12.34
C ALA A 128 -10.90 -2.23 11.15
N ALA A 129 -12.00 -2.92 11.44
CA ALA A 129 -12.92 -3.42 10.41
C ALA A 129 -13.67 -2.30 9.68
N ALA A 130 -13.92 -1.16 10.34
CA ALA A 130 -14.47 0.03 9.68
C ALA A 130 -13.48 0.64 8.67
N LYS A 131 -12.17 0.53 8.90
CA LYS A 131 -11.15 1.01 7.95
C LYS A 131 -10.96 0.03 6.80
N ARG A 132 -10.92 -1.27 7.10
CA ARG A 132 -10.77 -2.35 6.11
C ARG A 132 -11.56 -3.56 6.57
N SER A 133 -12.75 -3.78 6.02
CA SER A 133 -13.56 -4.93 6.37
C SER A 133 -12.99 -6.24 5.83
N LEU A 134 -13.50 -7.39 6.30
CA LEU A 134 -13.13 -8.72 5.77
C LEU A 134 -13.30 -8.78 4.24
N THR A 135 -14.41 -8.25 3.72
CA THR A 135 -14.66 -8.15 2.28
C THR A 135 -13.61 -7.29 1.58
N SER A 136 -13.26 -6.13 2.14
CA SER A 136 -12.22 -5.25 1.59
C SER A 136 -10.83 -5.92 1.59
N LEU A 137 -10.51 -6.69 2.62
CA LEU A 137 -9.26 -7.46 2.70
C LEU A 137 -9.20 -8.54 1.61
N ALA A 138 -10.30 -9.25 1.37
CA ALA A 138 -10.36 -10.23 0.27
C ALA A 138 -10.15 -9.56 -1.10
N GLN A 139 -10.79 -8.40 -1.33
CA GLN A 139 -10.61 -7.63 -2.58
C GLN A 139 -9.17 -7.11 -2.75
N ALA A 140 -8.48 -6.80 -1.65
CA ALA A 140 -7.09 -6.37 -1.73
C ALA A 140 -6.15 -7.47 -2.26
N ILE A 141 -6.38 -8.73 -1.89
CA ILE A 141 -5.64 -9.88 -2.45
C ILE A 141 -5.87 -9.97 -3.96
N VAL A 142 -7.13 -9.84 -4.40
CA VAL A 142 -7.48 -9.89 -5.82
C VAL A 142 -6.84 -8.73 -6.61
N ALA A 143 -6.74 -7.55 -6.01
CA ALA A 143 -6.16 -6.36 -6.64
C ALA A 143 -4.62 -6.34 -6.64
N LEU A 144 -3.96 -7.07 -5.73
CA LEU A 144 -2.51 -7.02 -5.53
C LEU A 144 -1.69 -7.29 -6.81
N PRO A 145 -2.03 -8.28 -7.66
CA PRO A 145 -1.34 -8.48 -8.94
C PRO A 145 -1.41 -7.26 -9.87
N GLY A 146 -2.52 -6.53 -9.85
CA GLY A 146 -2.69 -5.30 -10.64
C GLY A 146 -1.76 -4.19 -10.17
N TYR A 147 -1.66 -3.97 -8.86
CA TYR A 147 -0.73 -3.00 -8.28
C TYR A 147 0.72 -3.35 -8.57
N ARG A 148 1.08 -4.64 -8.49
CA ARG A 148 2.40 -5.12 -8.89
C ARG A 148 2.70 -4.79 -10.36
N PHE A 149 1.77 -5.10 -11.27
CA PHE A 149 1.94 -4.82 -12.70
C PHE A 149 2.13 -3.33 -12.97
N GLN A 150 1.33 -2.47 -12.32
CA GLN A 150 1.48 -1.02 -12.42
C GLN A 150 2.88 -0.57 -12.00
N VAL A 151 3.36 -0.99 -10.83
CA VAL A 151 4.69 -0.63 -10.31
C VAL A 151 5.79 -1.12 -11.24
N GLU A 152 5.72 -2.37 -11.70
CA GLU A 152 6.72 -2.92 -12.61
C GLU A 152 6.74 -2.18 -13.97
N GLY A 153 5.58 -1.73 -14.46
CA GLY A 153 5.48 -0.91 -15.68
C GLY A 153 6.07 0.49 -15.51
N GLU A 154 5.77 1.17 -14.40
CA GLU A 154 6.36 2.47 -14.07
C GLU A 154 7.89 2.36 -13.91
N LEU A 155 8.38 1.31 -13.24
CA LEU A 155 9.81 1.05 -13.11
C LEU A 155 10.47 0.76 -14.46
N LEU A 156 9.81 -0.01 -15.33
CA LEU A 156 10.33 -0.26 -16.68
C LEU A 156 10.48 1.05 -17.46
N ALA A 157 9.48 1.93 -17.41
CA ALA A 157 9.53 3.24 -18.08
C ALA A 157 10.70 4.11 -17.59
N LEU A 158 11.11 4.00 -16.32
CA LEU A 158 12.30 4.70 -15.81
C LEU A 158 13.62 4.16 -16.36
N THR A 159 13.65 2.90 -16.80
CA THR A 159 14.84 2.26 -17.38
C THR A 159 14.90 2.35 -18.90
N MET A 160 13.80 2.73 -19.55
CA MET A 160 13.77 2.90 -20.99
C MET A 160 14.64 4.11 -21.38
N PRO A 161 15.43 3.99 -22.46
CA PRO A 161 16.11 5.16 -23.00
C PRO A 161 15.06 6.23 -23.38
N PRO A 162 15.39 7.53 -23.24
CA PRO A 162 14.48 8.59 -23.62
C PRO A 162 14.06 8.40 -25.08
N GLU A 163 12.78 8.70 -25.38
CA GLU A 163 12.26 8.58 -26.74
C GLU A 163 13.16 9.36 -27.71
N PRO A 164 13.44 8.79 -28.89
CA PRO A 164 14.15 9.54 -29.91
C PRO A 164 13.35 10.80 -30.25
N PRO A 165 14.03 11.92 -30.51
CA PRO A 165 13.38 13.17 -30.90
C PRO A 165 12.48 12.95 -32.12
N GLU A 166 11.37 13.70 -32.20
CA GLU A 166 10.45 13.59 -33.34
C GLU A 166 11.18 13.86 -34.67
N PRO A 167 10.75 13.25 -35.80
CA PRO A 167 11.36 13.53 -37.10
C PRO A 167 11.33 15.02 -37.45
N GLY A 168 12.48 15.69 -37.34
CA GLY A 168 12.62 17.13 -37.57
C GLY A 168 12.96 17.96 -36.31
N GLU A 169 12.88 17.35 -35.12
CA GLU A 169 13.31 17.97 -33.87
C GLU A 169 14.84 17.95 -33.76
N LYS A 170 15.43 19.12 -33.49
CA LYS A 170 16.88 19.24 -33.31
C LYS A 170 17.23 18.73 -31.91
N ALA A 171 17.70 17.49 -31.77
CA ALA A 171 18.21 17.03 -30.48
C ALA A 171 19.70 17.34 -30.32
N TRP A 172 20.09 17.73 -29.11
CA TRP A 172 21.50 17.83 -28.72
C TRP A 172 21.78 16.94 -27.51
N ASP A 173 22.63 15.94 -27.72
CA ASP A 173 23.11 15.05 -26.66
C ASP A 173 24.12 15.80 -25.79
N TRP A 174 23.71 16.19 -24.59
CA TRP A 174 24.61 16.73 -23.59
C TRP A 174 25.18 15.62 -22.72
N ARG A 175 26.51 15.59 -22.59
CA ARG A 175 27.24 14.63 -21.76
C ARG A 175 27.97 15.36 -20.64
N PRO A 176 27.36 15.52 -19.46
CA PRO A 176 27.96 16.25 -18.35
C PRO A 176 29.33 15.68 -17.94
N GLY A 177 29.49 14.36 -18.01
CA GLY A 177 30.76 13.68 -17.70
C GLY A 177 31.91 14.05 -18.64
N VAL A 178 31.62 14.42 -19.89
CA VAL A 178 32.63 14.95 -20.83
C VAL A 178 32.89 16.43 -20.54
N ALA A 179 31.84 17.20 -20.28
CA ALA A 179 31.93 18.63 -20.03
C ALA A 179 32.71 18.97 -18.73
N LEU A 180 32.56 18.12 -17.71
CA LEU A 180 33.22 18.25 -16.41
C LEU A 180 34.41 17.31 -16.23
N GLY A 181 34.62 16.38 -17.16
CA GLY A 181 35.67 15.35 -17.08
C GLY A 181 37.07 15.95 -16.97
N GLY A 182 37.85 15.47 -16.01
CA GLY A 182 39.23 15.91 -15.79
C GLY A 182 39.39 17.28 -15.11
N ARG A 183 38.31 18.01 -14.83
CA ARG A 183 38.36 19.27 -14.08
C ARG A 183 38.56 19.00 -12.58
N ARG A 184 39.38 19.83 -11.94
CA ARG A 184 39.61 19.81 -10.49
C ARG A 184 39.36 21.22 -9.98
N PHE A 185 38.52 21.34 -8.96
CA PHE A 185 38.18 22.60 -8.34
C PHE A 185 38.79 22.66 -6.94
N LYS A 186 39.36 23.80 -6.57
CA LYS A 186 39.93 24.07 -5.24
C LYS A 186 39.08 25.03 -4.43
N THR A 187 38.22 25.81 -5.07
CA THR A 187 37.35 26.80 -4.42
C THR A 187 35.92 26.72 -4.98
N GLU A 188 34.95 27.16 -4.19
CA GLU A 188 33.54 27.22 -4.60
C GLU A 188 33.34 28.13 -5.82
N ALA A 189 34.06 29.26 -5.87
CA ALA A 189 34.01 30.19 -7.00
C ALA A 189 34.40 29.54 -8.34
N GLU A 190 35.40 28.65 -8.34
CA GLU A 190 35.81 27.91 -9.55
C GLU A 190 34.73 26.93 -10.03
N VAL A 191 33.96 26.35 -9.09
CA VAL A 191 32.83 25.47 -9.42
C VAL A 191 31.69 26.29 -10.02
N ASP A 192 31.33 27.40 -9.37
CA ASP A 192 30.22 28.26 -9.78
C ASP A 192 30.45 28.88 -11.15
N GLU A 193 31.68 29.31 -11.45
CA GLU A 193 32.04 29.83 -12.76
C GLU A 193 31.91 28.75 -13.85
N ALA A 194 32.44 27.55 -13.60
CA ALA A 194 32.36 26.45 -14.55
C ALA A 194 30.91 26.01 -14.81
N LEU A 195 30.08 25.91 -13.77
CA LEU A 195 28.67 25.57 -13.91
C LEU A 195 27.88 26.69 -14.58
N SER A 196 28.21 27.95 -14.33
CA SER A 196 27.57 29.10 -14.97
C SER A 196 27.83 29.13 -16.48
N GLN A 197 29.05 28.82 -16.90
CA GLN A 197 29.41 28.71 -18.32
C GLN A 197 28.64 27.56 -19.00
N LEU A 198 28.60 26.37 -18.39
CA LEU A 198 27.85 25.24 -18.92
C LEU A 198 26.34 25.52 -18.97
N ALA A 199 25.81 26.19 -17.95
CA ALA A 199 24.42 26.61 -17.92
C ALA A 199 24.10 27.62 -19.03
N TRP A 200 25.04 28.50 -19.39
CA TRP A 200 24.87 29.42 -20.52
C TRP A 200 24.83 28.69 -21.86
N GLU A 201 25.73 27.73 -22.08
CA GLU A 201 25.77 26.91 -23.31
C GLU A 201 24.49 26.08 -23.49
N LEU A 202 24.03 25.45 -22.41
CA LEU A 202 22.77 24.70 -22.39
C LEU A 202 21.58 25.59 -22.78
N LYS A 203 21.49 26.77 -22.16
CA LYS A 203 20.43 27.74 -22.46
C LYS A 203 20.52 28.27 -23.88
N ALA A 204 21.71 28.44 -24.44
CA ALA A 204 21.89 28.84 -25.83
C ALA A 204 21.36 27.78 -26.80
N ARG A 205 21.65 26.50 -26.56
CA ARG A 205 21.12 25.39 -27.37
C ARG A 205 19.59 25.32 -27.35
N ILE A 206 18.99 25.50 -26.17
CA ILE A 206 17.52 25.56 -26.06
C ILE A 206 16.95 26.75 -26.87
N ARG A 207 17.60 27.92 -26.83
CA ARG A 207 17.17 29.11 -27.61
C ARG A 207 17.31 28.92 -29.12
N GLU A 208 18.26 28.11 -29.56
CA GLU A 208 18.45 27.71 -30.97
C GLU A 208 17.41 26.68 -31.44
N GLY A 209 16.51 26.26 -30.54
CA GLY A 209 15.45 25.29 -30.81
C GLY A 209 15.89 23.84 -30.62
N TYR A 210 16.98 23.59 -29.89
CA TYR A 210 17.38 22.22 -29.56
C TYR A 210 16.68 21.70 -28.30
N THR A 211 16.25 20.45 -28.36
CA THR A 211 15.90 19.68 -27.15
C THR A 211 17.18 19.06 -26.61
N VAL A 212 17.52 19.41 -25.38
CA VAL A 212 18.73 18.91 -24.71
C VAL A 212 18.43 17.56 -24.07
N VAL A 213 19.09 16.52 -24.58
CA VAL A 213 19.02 15.16 -24.02
C VAL A 213 20.24 14.95 -23.14
N VAL A 214 20.04 14.83 -21.83
CA VAL A 214 21.14 14.57 -20.89
C VAL A 214 21.43 13.08 -20.86
N LYS A 215 22.67 12.70 -21.17
CA LYS A 215 23.15 11.31 -21.19
C LYS A 215 24.32 11.09 -20.25
#